data_AF-A0A6N2E7C6-F1
#
_entry.id   AF-A0A6N2E7C6-F1
#
_cell.length_a   1.000
_cell.length_b   1.000
_cell.length_c   1.000
_cell.angle_alpha   90.00
_cell.angle_beta   90.00
_cell.angle_gamma   90.00
#
_symmetry.space_group_name_H-M   'P 1'
#
loop_
_entity.id
_entity.type
_entity.pdbx_description
1 polymer ?
#
loop_
_entity_poly.entity_id
_entity_poly.type
_entity_poly.pdbx_seq_one_letter_code
_entity_poly.pdbx_strand_id
1 'polypeptide(L)'
;MGKVTREQVHEALEVQKTRKKQIGQILVELGYCSQEDVTAALAGQAGMEFIDLSRVELSPEVIDAIPAESAQAYQVVPIEYNAKSRKLKVALKSADNFRAVDDLRLLMGFEVEAVVTKAEAIDALIEKHYSKSSSVVDLVSDIAKDEKFKSMAGRSADSIDLDAVMEAAEDNQVIKLLNMVLLQAIRDKASDIHFEPFEEEFKMRYRIDGVLYEMVPPPKALGAAIISRIKVMSNLDIAERRLPQDGRIELSVGGRPVDLRVAVLPTIFGESCVMRVLDRSNVELDLDRIGFRDDELETFRSLIRKPNGIVVVTGPTGSGKTTTLYAALAELNRIETKILTAEDPVEYDIDGLCQCQVNEDVGLTFARCLRSFLRQDPDIILVGEIRDLETAQIAVQASLTGHLVLSTLHTNDAPSSIIRLVDLGMEPFLLTATIEGVVAQRLVRKVDQNHKEEYDPTDEELMELQVTREEMRGRKFYRGLPHESNHNSGFKGRMAIFELMHMDDEMREMVMKEASTAALREHARRRGMRTLRESGIMALYEGLTSVDEVVRETILDE
;
A
#
# COMPACT_ATOMS: atom_id res chain seq x y z
N MET A 1 15.28 -30.94 -28.10
CA MET A 1 15.97 -31.32 -26.85
C MET A 1 16.21 -32.83 -26.72
N GLY A 2 15.31 -33.71 -27.21
CA GLY A 2 15.58 -35.15 -27.26
C GLY A 2 15.68 -35.85 -25.90
N LYS A 3 15.13 -35.25 -24.84
CA LYS A 3 15.25 -35.71 -23.45
C LYS A 3 14.18 -36.71 -23.02
N VAL A 4 13.01 -36.68 -23.66
CA VAL A 4 11.88 -37.57 -23.38
C VAL A 4 11.29 -38.09 -24.68
N THR A 5 10.77 -39.32 -24.62
CA THR A 5 10.06 -39.98 -25.73
C THR A 5 8.57 -39.66 -25.72
N ARG A 6 7.87 -39.93 -26.83
CA ARG A 6 6.43 -39.67 -26.94
C ARG A 6 5.62 -40.54 -25.97
N GLU A 7 6.07 -41.77 -25.76
CA GLU A 7 5.49 -42.75 -24.84
C GLU A 7 5.59 -42.25 -23.39
N GLN A 8 6.76 -41.76 -22.98
CA GLN A 8 6.99 -41.19 -21.64
C GLN A 8 6.13 -39.95 -21.37
N VAL A 9 5.92 -39.09 -22.37
CA VAL A 9 5.02 -37.93 -22.24
C VAL A 9 3.57 -38.38 -22.06
N HIS A 10 3.13 -39.41 -22.78
CA HIS A 10 1.78 -39.93 -22.67
C HIS A 10 1.51 -40.54 -21.28
N GLU A 11 2.46 -41.30 -20.75
CA GLU A 11 2.39 -41.83 -19.39
C GLU A 11 2.32 -40.72 -18.34
N ALA A 12 3.16 -39.68 -18.46
CA ALA A 12 3.12 -38.54 -17.53
C ALA A 12 1.78 -37.78 -17.58
N LEU A 13 1.17 -37.65 -18.76
CA LEU A 13 -0.16 -37.05 -18.93
C LEU A 13 -1.28 -37.86 -18.26
N GLU A 14 -1.21 -39.19 -18.32
CA GLU A 14 -2.18 -40.04 -17.61
C GLU A 14 -2.04 -39.90 -16.08
N VAL A 15 -0.81 -39.83 -15.58
CA VAL A 15 -0.55 -39.54 -14.16
C VAL A 15 -1.09 -38.17 -13.77
N GLN A 16 -0.93 -37.16 -14.63
CA GLN A 16 -1.42 -35.79 -14.39
C GLN A 16 -2.94 -35.70 -14.22
N LYS A 17 -3.73 -36.56 -14.88
CA LYS A 17 -5.20 -36.58 -14.69
C LYS A 17 -5.59 -36.90 -13.24
N THR A 18 -4.77 -37.66 -12.54
CA THR A 18 -5.01 -38.07 -11.14
C THR A 18 -4.28 -37.19 -10.13
N ARG A 19 -3.28 -36.41 -10.57
CA ARG A 19 -2.45 -35.54 -9.71
C ARG A 19 -2.50 -34.09 -10.20
N LYS A 20 -2.92 -33.17 -9.34
CA LYS A 20 -2.90 -31.72 -9.61
C LYS A 20 -1.48 -31.11 -9.59
N LYS A 21 -0.55 -31.64 -10.40
CA LYS A 21 0.83 -31.15 -10.56
C LYS A 21 1.12 -30.76 -12.00
N GLN A 22 2.15 -29.94 -12.21
CA GLN A 22 2.63 -29.61 -13.55
C GLN A 22 3.31 -30.81 -14.20
N ILE A 23 3.15 -30.96 -15.52
CA ILE A 23 3.70 -32.10 -16.27
C ILE A 23 5.22 -32.22 -16.14
N GLY A 24 5.95 -31.10 -16.11
CA GLY A 24 7.40 -31.09 -15.92
C GLY A 24 7.82 -31.74 -14.59
N GLN A 25 7.10 -31.45 -13.50
CA GLN A 25 7.36 -32.08 -12.19
C GLN A 25 7.10 -33.59 -12.24
N ILE A 26 6.06 -34.02 -12.95
CA ILE A 26 5.73 -35.45 -13.10
C ILE A 26 6.82 -36.17 -13.91
N LEU A 27 7.32 -35.57 -14.99
CA LEU A 27 8.40 -36.14 -15.79
C LEU A 27 9.70 -36.30 -14.98
N VAL A 28 9.98 -35.39 -14.06
CA VAL A 28 11.12 -35.49 -13.12
C VAL A 28 10.88 -36.58 -12.07
N GLU A 29 9.69 -36.63 -11.47
CA GLU A 29 9.32 -37.65 -10.48
C GLU A 29 9.38 -39.08 -11.05
N LEU A 30 9.02 -39.25 -12.33
CA LEU A 30 9.13 -40.52 -13.06
C LEU A 30 10.56 -40.85 -13.50
N GLY A 31 11.52 -39.95 -13.27
CA GLY A 31 12.92 -40.13 -13.65
C GLY A 31 13.18 -40.04 -15.16
N TYR A 32 12.24 -39.46 -15.93
CA TYR A 32 12.34 -39.36 -17.39
C TYR A 32 13.22 -38.20 -17.85
N CYS A 33 13.32 -37.14 -17.05
CA CYS A 33 14.25 -36.05 -17.27
C CYS A 33 14.72 -35.44 -15.97
N SER A 34 15.79 -34.64 -16.02
CA SER A 34 16.24 -33.86 -14.88
C SER A 34 15.45 -32.55 -14.74
N GLN A 35 15.51 -31.93 -13.56
CA GLN A 35 14.95 -30.59 -13.34
C GLN A 35 15.59 -29.56 -14.30
N GLU A 36 16.88 -29.71 -14.61
CA GLU A 36 17.60 -28.86 -15.56
C GLU A 36 17.04 -28.97 -16.98
N ASP A 37 16.65 -30.18 -17.41
CA ASP A 37 16.04 -30.38 -18.72
C ASP A 37 14.67 -29.68 -18.83
N VAL A 38 13.90 -29.67 -17.73
CA VAL A 38 12.62 -28.94 -17.66
C VAL A 38 12.87 -27.43 -17.72
N THR A 39 13.80 -26.90 -16.92
CA THR A 39 14.12 -25.48 -16.91
C THR A 39 14.63 -25.00 -18.27
N ALA A 40 15.50 -25.77 -18.92
CA ALA A 40 15.99 -25.46 -20.27
C ALA A 40 14.87 -25.51 -21.32
N ALA A 41 13.90 -26.41 -21.18
CA ALA A 41 12.74 -26.47 -22.06
C ALA A 41 11.82 -25.25 -21.89
N LEU A 42 11.56 -24.85 -20.65
CA LEU A 42 10.76 -23.66 -20.33
C LEU A 42 11.46 -22.37 -20.81
N ALA A 43 12.79 -22.27 -20.63
CA ALA A 43 13.58 -21.18 -21.19
C ALA A 43 13.44 -21.08 -22.70
N GLY A 44 13.61 -22.21 -23.42
CA GLY A 44 13.45 -22.25 -24.87
C GLY A 44 12.02 -21.90 -25.33
N GLN A 45 11.00 -22.33 -24.59
CA GLN A 45 9.61 -21.96 -24.86
C GLN A 45 9.36 -20.45 -24.71
N ALA A 46 10.05 -19.80 -23.76
CA ALA A 46 9.99 -18.36 -23.53
C ALA A 46 10.95 -17.56 -24.45
N GLY A 47 11.70 -18.21 -25.34
CA GLY A 47 12.67 -17.56 -26.22
C GLY A 47 13.98 -17.15 -25.51
N MET A 48 14.27 -17.71 -24.34
CA MET A 48 15.49 -17.45 -23.57
C MET A 48 16.50 -18.61 -23.71
N GLU A 49 17.79 -18.27 -23.66
CA GLU A 49 18.86 -19.27 -23.62
C GLU A 49 19.03 -19.81 -22.19
N PHE A 50 19.28 -21.12 -22.05
CA PHE A 50 19.70 -21.71 -20.78
C PHE A 50 21.23 -21.80 -20.72
N ILE A 51 21.84 -21.18 -19.72
CA ILE A 51 23.30 -21.15 -19.54
C ILE A 51 23.72 -21.73 -18.19
N ASP A 52 24.89 -22.36 -18.14
CA ASP A 52 25.51 -22.80 -16.90
C ASP A 52 26.55 -21.77 -16.43
N LEU A 53 26.24 -21.09 -15.32
CA LEU A 53 27.09 -20.05 -14.74
C LEU A 53 28.21 -20.57 -13.82
N SER A 54 28.31 -21.89 -13.60
CA SER A 54 29.29 -22.46 -12.66
C SER A 54 30.76 -22.16 -13.00
N ARG A 55 31.06 -21.73 -14.24
CA ARG A 55 32.41 -21.44 -14.74
C ARG A 55 32.60 -20.03 -15.29
N VAL A 56 31.62 -19.14 -15.10
CA VAL A 56 31.68 -17.78 -15.62
C VAL A 56 32.32 -16.88 -14.57
N GLU A 57 33.47 -16.27 -14.91
CA GLU A 57 34.06 -15.20 -14.11
C GLU A 57 33.43 -13.86 -14.48
N LEU A 58 32.76 -13.23 -13.52
CA LEU A 58 32.13 -11.93 -13.68
C LEU A 58 33.10 -10.84 -13.26
N SER A 59 33.34 -9.86 -14.15
CA SER A 59 34.17 -8.71 -13.81
C SER A 59 33.45 -7.80 -12.80
N PRO A 60 34.19 -7.03 -11.98
CA PRO A 60 33.58 -6.06 -11.06
C PRO A 60 32.65 -5.07 -11.77
N GLU A 61 33.01 -4.62 -12.98
CA GLU A 61 32.19 -3.71 -13.79
C GLU A 61 30.82 -4.30 -14.14
N VAL A 62 30.74 -5.61 -14.41
CA VAL A 62 29.47 -6.30 -14.68
C VAL A 62 28.64 -6.41 -13.41
N ILE A 63 29.25 -6.78 -12.28
CA ILE A 63 28.57 -6.89 -10.99
C ILE A 63 28.02 -5.52 -10.55
N ASP A 64 28.82 -4.47 -10.67
CA ASP A 64 28.44 -3.11 -10.25
C ASP A 64 27.41 -2.45 -11.19
N ALA A 65 27.08 -3.08 -12.32
CA ALA A 65 26.04 -2.62 -13.23
C ALA A 65 24.64 -2.70 -12.60
N ILE A 66 24.41 -3.64 -11.67
CA ILE A 66 23.14 -3.76 -10.93
C ILE A 66 23.39 -3.53 -9.44
N PRO A 67 22.62 -2.64 -8.77
CA PRO A 67 22.68 -2.50 -7.31
C PRO A 67 22.38 -3.80 -6.58
N ALA A 68 23.00 -4.01 -5.41
CA ALA A 68 22.76 -5.19 -4.58
C ALA A 68 21.26 -5.37 -4.26
N GLU A 69 20.56 -4.28 -3.97
CA GLU A 69 19.13 -4.28 -3.64
C GLU A 69 18.29 -4.77 -4.82
N SER A 70 18.65 -4.37 -6.05
CA SER A 70 17.96 -4.83 -7.26
C SER A 70 18.26 -6.30 -7.56
N ALA A 71 19.53 -6.70 -7.47
CA ALA A 71 19.92 -8.11 -7.66
C ALA A 71 19.20 -9.04 -6.68
N GLN A 72 19.14 -8.65 -5.40
CA GLN A 72 18.44 -9.39 -4.35
C GLN A 72 16.91 -9.34 -4.53
N ALA A 73 16.33 -8.17 -4.79
CA ALA A 73 14.87 -8.03 -4.87
C ALA A 73 14.29 -8.76 -6.08
N TYR A 74 14.98 -8.71 -7.23
CA TYR A 74 14.54 -9.39 -8.45
C TYR A 74 15.07 -10.81 -8.59
N GLN A 75 16.01 -11.23 -7.73
CA GLN A 75 16.66 -12.55 -7.77
C GLN A 75 17.37 -12.79 -9.12
N VAL A 76 18.20 -11.83 -9.51
CA VAL A 76 18.89 -11.77 -10.80
C VAL A 76 20.36 -11.42 -10.61
N VAL A 77 21.21 -11.83 -11.56
CA VAL A 77 22.64 -11.50 -11.57
C VAL A 77 23.04 -11.00 -12.95
N PRO A 78 23.76 -9.88 -13.08
CA PRO A 78 24.30 -9.43 -14.36
C PRO A 78 25.42 -10.37 -14.81
N ILE A 79 25.43 -10.73 -16.10
CA ILE A 79 26.44 -11.63 -16.67
C ILE A 79 27.27 -10.96 -17.78
N GLU A 80 26.73 -9.90 -18.38
CA GLU A 80 27.42 -9.11 -19.39
C GLU A 80 26.90 -7.67 -19.32
N TYR A 81 27.79 -6.69 -19.38
CA TYR A 81 27.41 -5.28 -19.38
C TYR A 81 28.28 -4.51 -20.38
N ASN A 82 27.64 -3.70 -21.22
CA ASN A 82 28.30 -2.80 -22.15
C ASN A 82 27.85 -1.36 -21.89
N ALA A 83 28.71 -0.58 -21.24
CA ALA A 83 28.44 0.80 -20.87
C ALA A 83 28.18 1.72 -22.08
N LYS A 84 28.79 1.45 -23.24
CA LYS A 84 28.64 2.30 -24.44
C LYS A 84 27.28 2.13 -25.10
N SER A 85 26.80 0.89 -25.18
CA SER A 85 25.49 0.58 -25.77
C SER A 85 24.36 0.52 -24.75
N ARG A 86 24.66 0.71 -23.45
CA ARG A 86 23.73 0.50 -22.33
C ARG A 86 23.01 -0.85 -22.41
N LYS A 87 23.71 -1.89 -22.87
CA LYS A 87 23.18 -3.26 -22.96
C LYS A 87 23.60 -4.05 -21.73
N LEU A 88 22.65 -4.73 -21.11
CA LEU A 88 22.83 -5.54 -19.92
C LEU A 88 22.22 -6.91 -20.16
N LYS A 89 23.00 -7.98 -19.98
CA LYS A 89 22.48 -9.34 -19.98
C LYS A 89 22.40 -9.83 -18.54
N VAL A 90 21.25 -10.36 -18.14
CA VAL A 90 20.98 -10.85 -16.78
C VAL A 90 20.59 -12.31 -16.78
N ALA A 91 20.99 -13.03 -15.74
CA ALA A 91 20.57 -14.39 -15.49
C ALA A 91 19.37 -14.42 -14.52
N LEU A 92 18.36 -15.21 -14.87
CA LEU A 92 17.12 -15.44 -14.12
C LEU A 92 17.04 -16.89 -13.61
N LYS A 93 16.36 -17.08 -12.47
CA LYS A 93 16.09 -18.42 -11.91
C LYS A 93 15.05 -19.20 -12.71
N SER A 94 14.11 -18.50 -13.33
CA SER A 94 13.01 -19.06 -14.12
C SER A 94 12.65 -18.10 -15.25
N ALA A 95 12.20 -18.64 -16.36
CA ALA A 95 11.65 -17.89 -17.49
C ALA A 95 10.37 -17.10 -17.11
N ASP A 96 9.67 -17.52 -16.05
CA ASP A 96 8.46 -16.84 -15.57
C ASP A 96 8.76 -15.47 -14.92
N ASN A 97 10.02 -15.21 -14.55
CA ASN A 97 10.46 -13.94 -13.98
C ASN A 97 10.80 -12.89 -15.07
N PHE A 98 10.11 -12.92 -16.20
CA PHE A 98 10.36 -11.99 -17.31
C PHE A 98 10.07 -10.53 -16.93
N ARG A 99 9.14 -10.28 -15.98
CA ARG A 99 8.83 -8.92 -15.51
C ARG A 99 10.03 -8.21 -14.87
N ALA A 100 10.93 -8.95 -14.22
CA ALA A 100 12.17 -8.38 -13.70
C ALA A 100 13.03 -7.73 -14.81
N VAL A 101 12.94 -8.22 -16.05
CA VAL A 101 13.67 -7.66 -17.20
C VAL A 101 13.11 -6.28 -17.56
N ASP A 102 11.78 -6.15 -17.61
CA ASP A 102 11.11 -4.90 -17.91
C ASP A 102 11.31 -3.88 -16.78
N ASP A 103 11.26 -4.33 -15.52
CA ASP A 103 11.54 -3.49 -14.37
C ASP A 103 12.99 -2.98 -14.37
N LEU A 104 13.97 -3.85 -14.63
CA LEU A 104 15.37 -3.44 -14.75
C LEU A 104 15.59 -2.49 -15.92
N ARG A 105 14.90 -2.69 -17.06
CA ARG A 105 14.93 -1.77 -18.19
C ARG A 105 14.43 -0.39 -17.78
N LEU A 106 13.31 -0.32 -17.05
CA LEU A 106 12.75 0.93 -16.55
C LEU A 106 13.67 1.60 -15.52
N LEU A 107 14.08 0.85 -14.49
CA LEU A 107 14.88 1.33 -13.36
C LEU A 107 16.29 1.77 -13.78
N MET A 108 16.94 1.05 -14.69
CA MET A 108 18.32 1.31 -15.09
C MET A 108 18.44 2.11 -16.39
N GLY A 109 17.37 2.18 -17.20
CA GLY A 109 17.45 2.77 -18.54
C GLY A 109 18.41 2.01 -19.46
N PHE A 110 18.51 0.69 -19.29
CA PHE A 110 19.35 -0.20 -20.08
C PHE A 110 18.50 -1.05 -21.02
N GLU A 111 19.06 -1.45 -22.15
CA GLU A 111 18.52 -2.56 -22.93
C GLU A 111 18.87 -3.87 -22.22
N VAL A 112 17.86 -4.51 -21.61
CA VAL A 112 18.06 -5.73 -20.82
C VAL A 112 17.67 -6.97 -21.63
N GLU A 113 18.60 -7.92 -21.72
CA GLU A 113 18.41 -9.27 -22.24
C GLU A 113 18.48 -10.28 -21.09
N ALA A 114 17.71 -11.37 -21.19
CA ALA A 114 17.64 -12.38 -20.15
C ALA A 114 18.03 -13.78 -20.64
N VAL A 115 18.72 -14.50 -19.76
CA VAL A 115 19.01 -15.93 -19.89
C VAL A 115 18.55 -16.63 -18.61
N VAL A 116 18.30 -17.93 -18.69
CA VAL A 116 17.90 -18.75 -17.54
C VAL A 116 19.08 -19.60 -17.09
N THR A 117 19.22 -19.76 -15.78
CA THR A 117 20.24 -20.65 -15.19
C THR A 117 19.67 -21.39 -13.98
N LYS A 118 20.51 -22.19 -13.31
CA LYS A 118 20.13 -22.94 -12.10
C LYS A 118 19.86 -21.97 -10.96
N ALA A 119 18.79 -22.19 -10.21
CA ALA A 119 18.40 -21.32 -9.10
C ALA A 119 19.52 -21.20 -8.05
N GLU A 120 20.18 -22.33 -7.77
CA GLU A 120 21.28 -22.44 -6.81
C GLU A 120 22.51 -21.63 -7.24
N ALA A 121 22.73 -21.49 -8.55
CA ALA A 121 23.84 -20.70 -9.08
C ALA A 121 23.61 -19.19 -8.85
N ILE A 122 22.37 -18.72 -9.04
CA ILE A 122 22.01 -17.33 -8.74
C ILE A 122 22.14 -17.05 -7.25
N ASP A 123 21.62 -17.95 -6.39
CA ASP A 123 21.73 -17.79 -4.95
C ASP A 123 23.18 -17.67 -4.48
N ALA A 124 24.05 -18.57 -4.97
CA ALA A 124 25.47 -18.53 -4.66
C ALA A 124 26.17 -17.25 -5.16
N LEU A 125 25.81 -16.76 -6.35
CA LEU A 125 26.39 -15.52 -6.91
C LEU A 125 25.90 -14.29 -6.15
N ILE A 126 24.63 -14.24 -5.75
CA ILE A 126 24.09 -13.15 -4.93
C ILE A 126 24.77 -13.13 -3.57
N GLU A 127 24.90 -14.26 -2.91
CA GLU A 127 25.59 -14.36 -1.62
C GLU A 127 27.07 -13.95 -1.74
N LYS A 128 27.75 -14.39 -2.80
CA LYS A 128 29.17 -14.08 -3.01
C LYS A 128 29.44 -12.61 -3.33
N HIS A 129 28.62 -11.98 -4.17
CA HIS A 129 28.91 -10.67 -4.74
C HIS A 129 28.07 -9.53 -4.15
N TYR A 130 26.88 -9.82 -3.61
CA TYR A 130 25.93 -8.83 -3.10
C TYR A 130 25.63 -9.00 -1.60
N SER A 131 26.45 -9.73 -0.84
CA SER A 131 26.31 -9.89 0.62
C SER A 131 26.62 -8.62 1.41
N LYS A 132 27.34 -7.66 0.82
CA LYS A 132 27.53 -6.33 1.37
C LYS A 132 26.62 -5.36 0.62
N SER A 133 25.47 -5.05 1.21
CA SER A 133 24.66 -3.91 0.75
C SER A 133 25.35 -2.61 1.20
N SER A 134 25.66 -1.73 0.25
CA SER A 134 26.03 -0.35 0.58
C SER A 134 24.82 0.32 1.21
N SER A 135 24.98 1.00 2.35
CA SER A 135 23.85 1.72 2.93
C SER A 135 23.52 2.97 2.09
N VAL A 136 22.29 3.47 2.20
CA VAL A 136 21.91 4.78 1.63
C VAL A 136 22.88 5.87 2.09
N VAL A 137 23.35 5.78 3.32
CA VAL A 137 24.32 6.71 3.92
C VAL A 137 25.64 6.70 3.17
N ASP A 138 26.18 5.52 2.87
CA ASP A 138 27.46 5.36 2.17
C ASP A 138 27.38 5.96 0.77
N LEU A 139 26.30 5.64 0.05
CA LEU A 139 26.09 6.10 -1.32
C LEU A 139 25.92 7.63 -1.39
N VAL A 140 25.11 8.20 -0.50
CA VAL A 140 24.97 9.66 -0.37
C VAL A 140 26.32 10.31 -0.05
N SER A 141 27.12 9.70 0.82
CA SER A 141 28.45 10.21 1.18
C SER A 141 29.42 10.20 0.00
N ASP A 142 29.33 9.20 -0.88
CA ASP A 142 30.18 9.07 -2.05
C ASP A 142 29.78 10.05 -3.15
N ILE A 143 28.48 10.25 -3.36
CA ILE A 143 27.99 11.26 -4.30
C ILE A 143 28.39 12.68 -3.83
N ALA A 144 28.35 12.94 -2.51
CA ALA A 144 28.78 14.23 -1.96
C ALA A 144 30.27 14.53 -2.19
N LYS A 145 31.11 13.49 -2.38
CA LYS A 145 32.54 13.65 -2.69
C LYS A 145 32.80 13.87 -4.17
N ASP A 146 31.86 13.55 -5.05
CA ASP A 146 32.02 13.63 -6.49
C ASP A 146 32.01 15.10 -6.98
N GLU A 147 33.12 15.49 -7.63
CA GLU A 147 33.33 16.85 -8.13
C GLU A 147 32.31 17.25 -9.21
N LYS A 148 31.75 16.29 -9.95
CA LYS A 148 30.70 16.54 -10.96
C LYS A 148 29.49 17.22 -10.31
N PHE A 149 29.07 16.73 -9.15
CA PHE A 149 27.88 17.22 -8.44
C PHE A 149 28.13 18.46 -7.59
N LYS A 150 29.37 18.66 -7.10
CA LYS A 150 29.76 19.94 -6.45
C LYS A 150 29.65 21.14 -7.39
N SER A 151 29.99 20.96 -8.67
CA SER A 151 29.92 22.03 -9.67
C SER A 151 28.49 22.51 -9.98
N MET A 152 27.48 21.68 -9.71
CA MET A 152 26.06 22.04 -9.84
C MET A 152 25.50 22.81 -8.64
N ALA A 153 26.12 22.71 -7.45
CA ALA A 153 25.64 23.35 -6.23
C ALA A 153 25.72 24.90 -6.24
N GLY A 154 26.45 25.49 -7.21
CA GLY A 154 26.65 26.93 -7.32
C GLY A 154 25.77 27.66 -8.34
N ARG A 155 24.80 26.99 -8.99
CA ARG A 155 23.90 27.60 -9.98
C ARG A 155 22.56 27.96 -9.33
N SER A 156 22.15 29.23 -9.43
CA SER A 156 20.87 29.72 -8.93
C SER A 156 19.69 28.96 -9.52
N ALA A 157 18.63 28.75 -8.70
CA ALA A 157 17.42 28.01 -9.06
C ALA A 157 16.64 28.58 -10.27
N ASP A 158 16.89 29.83 -10.65
CA ASP A 158 16.16 30.53 -11.73
C ASP A 158 16.68 30.25 -13.15
N SER A 159 17.80 29.53 -13.31
CA SER A 159 18.31 29.13 -14.62
C SER A 159 18.84 27.70 -14.57
N ILE A 160 17.94 26.76 -14.24
CA ILE A 160 18.26 25.35 -14.33
C ILE A 160 18.38 24.98 -15.81
N ASP A 161 19.60 24.71 -16.24
CA ASP A 161 19.92 24.18 -17.56
C ASP A 161 19.29 22.79 -17.70
N LEU A 162 18.22 22.70 -18.51
CA LEU A 162 17.42 21.49 -18.66
C LEU A 162 18.27 20.34 -19.19
N ASP A 163 19.18 20.61 -20.12
CA ASP A 163 20.06 19.60 -20.71
C ASP A 163 21.01 19.02 -19.65
N ALA A 164 21.57 19.87 -18.79
CA ALA A 164 22.42 19.43 -17.68
C ALA A 164 21.65 18.60 -16.64
N VAL A 165 20.38 18.93 -16.37
CA VAL A 165 19.54 18.13 -15.46
C VAL A 165 19.18 16.78 -16.08
N MET A 166 18.91 16.73 -17.38
CA MET A 166 18.65 15.48 -18.08
C MET A 166 19.89 14.58 -18.09
N GLU A 167 21.07 15.13 -18.37
CA GLU A 167 22.33 14.37 -18.29
C GLU A 167 22.59 13.85 -16.87
N ALA A 168 22.33 14.66 -15.85
CA ALA A 168 22.47 14.24 -14.46
C ALA A 168 21.43 13.19 -14.04
N ALA A 169 20.21 13.24 -14.60
CA ALA A 169 19.17 12.25 -14.34
C ALA A 169 19.50 10.86 -14.91
N GLU A 170 20.28 10.80 -16.00
CA GLU A 170 20.79 9.55 -16.58
C GLU A 170 22.09 9.05 -15.93
N ASP A 171 22.63 9.78 -14.96
CA ASP A 171 23.83 9.41 -14.23
C ASP A 171 23.59 8.16 -13.38
N ASN A 172 24.52 7.21 -13.46
CA ASN A 172 24.42 5.95 -12.74
C ASN A 172 24.30 6.14 -11.22
N GLN A 173 24.90 7.18 -10.64
CA GLN A 173 24.78 7.41 -9.19
C GLN A 173 23.37 7.84 -8.78
N VAL A 174 22.71 8.70 -9.58
CA VAL A 174 21.33 9.13 -9.35
C VAL A 174 20.37 7.94 -9.49
N ILE A 175 20.57 7.14 -10.54
CA ILE A 175 19.81 5.91 -10.78
C ILE A 175 19.97 4.94 -9.61
N LYS A 176 21.20 4.67 -9.16
CA LYS A 176 21.48 3.77 -8.04
C LYS A 176 20.83 4.25 -6.74
N LEU A 177 20.96 5.55 -6.42
CA LEU A 177 20.35 6.13 -5.23
C LEU A 177 18.83 5.99 -5.27
N LEU A 178 18.19 6.38 -6.38
CA LEU A 178 16.74 6.30 -6.52
C LEU A 178 16.26 4.85 -6.40
N ASN A 179 16.89 3.90 -7.10
CA ASN A 179 16.49 2.49 -7.06
C ASN A 179 16.60 1.89 -5.65
N MET A 180 17.68 2.22 -4.92
CA MET A 180 17.84 1.79 -3.54
C MET A 180 16.75 2.40 -2.64
N VAL A 181 16.44 3.70 -2.79
CA VAL A 181 15.37 4.37 -2.04
C VAL A 181 14.01 3.74 -2.34
N LEU A 182 13.69 3.41 -3.60
CA LEU A 182 12.42 2.77 -3.96
C LEU A 182 12.31 1.34 -3.40
N LEU A 183 13.34 0.52 -3.60
CA LEU A 183 13.33 -0.87 -3.16
C LEU A 183 13.38 -1.00 -1.63
N GLN A 184 14.07 -0.09 -0.95
CA GLN A 184 14.05 -0.02 0.50
C GLN A 184 12.67 0.38 1.02
N ALA A 185 12.02 1.39 0.43
CA ALA A 185 10.66 1.78 0.81
C ALA A 185 9.65 0.62 0.68
N ILE A 186 9.74 -0.16 -0.41
CA ILE A 186 8.89 -1.34 -0.62
C ILE A 186 9.18 -2.42 0.43
N ARG A 187 10.46 -2.69 0.71
CA ARG A 187 10.89 -3.66 1.72
C ARG A 187 10.42 -3.27 3.13
N ASP A 188 10.53 -2.00 3.46
CA ASP A 188 10.14 -1.42 4.75
C ASP A 188 8.63 -1.15 4.84
N LYS A 189 7.86 -1.50 3.78
CA LYS A 189 6.41 -1.33 3.67
C LYS A 189 5.96 0.11 3.94
N ALA A 190 6.72 1.08 3.44
CA ALA A 190 6.33 2.48 3.46
C ALA A 190 5.05 2.68 2.62
N SER A 191 4.12 3.50 3.10
CA SER A 191 2.91 3.89 2.34
C SER A 191 3.21 4.98 1.33
N ASP A 192 4.14 5.88 1.65
CA ASP A 192 4.49 7.01 0.81
C ASP A 192 6.01 7.30 0.89
N ILE A 193 6.59 7.74 -0.22
CA ILE A 193 7.96 8.23 -0.34
C ILE A 193 7.90 9.71 -0.69
N HIS A 194 8.59 10.55 0.07
CA HIS A 194 8.59 12.00 -0.08
C HIS A 194 9.98 12.48 -0.51
N PHE A 195 10.02 13.33 -1.54
CA PHE A 195 11.19 14.01 -2.07
C PHE A 195 10.92 15.52 -2.08
N GLU A 196 11.56 16.27 -1.18
CA GLU A 196 11.12 17.62 -0.87
C GLU A 196 12.28 18.63 -0.92
N PRO A 197 12.20 19.64 -1.79
CA PRO A 197 13.19 20.70 -1.84
C PRO A 197 12.89 21.80 -0.80
N PHE A 198 13.94 22.22 -0.10
CA PHE A 198 13.94 23.37 0.82
C PHE A 198 15.02 24.38 0.41
N GLU A 199 15.09 25.51 1.12
CA GLU A 199 16.01 26.60 0.80
C GLU A 199 17.48 26.16 0.78
N GLU A 200 17.90 25.31 1.71
CA GLU A 200 19.31 24.90 1.86
C GLU A 200 19.53 23.39 1.73
N GLU A 201 18.45 22.60 1.68
CA GLU A 201 18.53 21.14 1.70
C GLU A 201 17.48 20.49 0.78
N PHE A 202 17.67 19.21 0.50
CA PHE A 202 16.69 18.37 -0.17
C PHE A 202 16.44 17.15 0.73
N LYS A 203 15.21 16.98 1.20
CA LYS A 203 14.86 15.89 2.13
C LYS A 203 14.28 14.72 1.39
N MET A 204 14.61 13.53 1.88
CA MET A 204 13.93 12.28 1.52
C MET A 204 13.29 11.72 2.79
N ARG A 205 12.00 11.37 2.73
CA ARG A 205 11.29 10.83 3.89
C ARG A 205 10.40 9.66 3.48
N TYR A 206 10.24 8.68 4.37
CA TYR A 206 9.25 7.64 4.22
C TYR A 206 8.10 7.86 5.18
N ARG A 207 6.88 7.58 4.73
CA ARG A 207 5.76 7.37 5.64
C ARG A 207 5.64 5.88 5.93
N ILE A 208 5.99 5.47 7.13
CA ILE A 208 5.87 4.09 7.60
C ILE A 208 4.88 4.08 8.75
N ASP A 209 3.85 3.24 8.67
CA ASP A 209 2.81 3.16 9.68
C ASP A 209 2.19 4.53 10.07
N GLY A 210 2.02 5.41 9.08
CA GLY A 210 1.41 6.72 9.24
C GLY A 210 2.38 7.83 9.67
N VAL A 211 3.58 7.51 10.11
CA VAL A 211 4.58 8.45 10.63
C VAL A 211 5.68 8.71 9.60
N LEU A 212 6.14 9.96 9.51
CA LEU A 212 7.24 10.36 8.64
C LEU A 212 8.59 10.09 9.31
N TYR A 213 9.47 9.40 8.60
CA TYR A 213 10.85 9.12 8.99
C TYR A 213 11.79 9.79 8.01
N GLU A 214 12.73 10.59 8.51
CA GLU A 214 13.72 11.27 7.69
C GLU A 214 14.87 10.32 7.35
N MET A 215 15.18 10.22 6.05
CA MET A 215 16.33 9.49 5.52
C MET A 215 17.54 10.41 5.48
N VAL A 216 18.73 9.85 5.29
CA VAL A 216 19.93 10.66 5.06
C VAL A 216 19.73 11.52 3.79
N PRO A 217 19.75 12.86 3.91
CA PRO A 217 19.43 13.74 2.79
C PRO A 217 20.57 13.74 1.76
N PRO A 218 20.26 13.69 0.45
CA PRO A 218 21.27 13.85 -0.58
C PRO A 218 21.72 15.32 -0.68
N PRO A 219 22.87 15.60 -1.32
CA PRO A 219 23.24 16.96 -1.69
C PRO A 219 22.10 17.67 -2.45
N LYS A 220 21.77 18.91 -2.06
CA LYS A 220 20.69 19.70 -2.67
C LYS A 220 20.77 19.76 -4.20
N ALA A 221 21.97 19.82 -4.75
CA ALA A 221 22.23 19.85 -6.19
C ALA A 221 21.66 18.63 -6.95
N LEU A 222 21.44 17.50 -6.28
CA LEU A 222 20.83 16.30 -6.86
C LEU A 222 19.31 16.37 -6.96
N GLY A 223 18.65 17.25 -6.20
CA GLY A 223 17.19 17.25 -6.10
C GLY A 223 16.52 17.32 -7.47
N ALA A 224 16.97 18.23 -8.33
CA ALA A 224 16.42 18.37 -9.69
C ALA A 224 16.65 17.13 -10.57
N ALA A 225 17.82 16.47 -10.46
CA ALA A 225 18.14 15.26 -11.21
C ALA A 225 17.29 14.06 -10.74
N ILE A 226 17.08 13.92 -9.42
CA ILE A 226 16.20 12.91 -8.83
C ILE A 226 14.78 13.09 -9.34
N ILE A 227 14.22 14.30 -9.25
CA ILE A 227 12.85 14.58 -9.72
C ILE A 227 12.72 14.36 -11.23
N SER A 228 13.71 14.77 -12.03
CA SER A 228 13.72 14.53 -13.47
C SER A 228 13.74 13.03 -13.81
N ARG A 229 14.55 12.24 -13.09
CA ARG A 229 14.58 10.79 -13.25
C ARG A 229 13.23 10.15 -12.90
N ILE A 230 12.59 10.63 -11.84
CA ILE A 230 11.23 10.20 -11.46
C ILE A 230 10.25 10.48 -12.60
N LYS A 231 10.27 11.70 -13.16
CA LYS A 231 9.41 12.08 -14.29
C LYS A 231 9.59 11.18 -15.50
N VAL A 232 10.84 10.82 -15.83
CA VAL A 232 11.13 9.86 -16.91
C VAL A 232 10.46 8.51 -16.63
N MET A 233 10.60 7.98 -15.42
CA MET A 233 10.05 6.68 -15.04
C MET A 233 8.52 6.67 -15.03
N SER A 234 7.88 7.81 -14.74
CA SER A 234 6.42 7.95 -14.69
C SER A 234 5.81 8.57 -15.96
N ASN A 235 6.59 8.69 -17.04
CA ASN A 235 6.18 9.27 -18.32
C ASN A 235 5.58 10.70 -18.22
N LEU A 236 6.22 11.55 -17.41
CA LEU A 236 5.85 12.95 -17.20
C LEU A 236 6.71 13.91 -18.04
N ASP A 237 6.22 15.13 -18.25
CA ASP A 237 6.95 16.17 -18.97
C ASP A 237 8.05 16.77 -18.09
N ILE A 238 9.30 16.52 -18.48
CA ILE A 238 10.51 17.00 -17.80
C ILE A 238 10.67 18.51 -17.95
N ALA A 239 10.27 19.07 -19.11
CA ALA A 239 10.41 20.48 -19.43
C ALA A 239 9.37 21.34 -18.70
N GLU A 240 8.17 20.82 -18.47
CA GLU A 240 7.17 21.51 -17.67
C GLU A 240 7.46 21.34 -16.17
N ARG A 241 7.74 22.44 -15.47
CA ARG A 241 8.11 22.46 -14.05
C ARG A 241 7.28 23.45 -13.23
N ARG A 242 6.27 24.06 -13.84
CA ARG A 242 5.43 25.13 -13.27
C ARG A 242 4.01 24.67 -12.98
N LEU A 243 3.63 23.49 -13.47
CA LEU A 243 2.33 22.88 -13.26
C LEU A 243 2.47 21.57 -12.48
N PRO A 244 1.49 21.22 -11.62
CA PRO A 244 1.41 19.89 -11.04
C PRO A 244 1.33 18.81 -12.13
N GLN A 245 1.90 17.64 -11.86
CA GLN A 245 1.87 16.50 -12.77
C GLN A 245 1.67 15.20 -11.99
N ASP A 246 0.83 14.31 -12.53
CA ASP A 246 0.50 13.02 -11.93
C ASP A 246 0.84 11.88 -12.89
N GLY A 247 1.49 10.85 -12.37
CA GLY A 247 1.98 9.72 -13.15
C GLY A 247 1.94 8.42 -12.37
N ARG A 248 2.42 7.35 -13.00
CA ARG A 248 2.38 6.01 -12.43
C ARG A 248 3.61 5.22 -12.84
N ILE A 249 4.15 4.41 -11.93
CA ILE A 249 5.27 3.51 -12.17
C ILE A 249 4.85 2.12 -11.74
N GLU A 250 4.80 1.17 -12.68
CA GLU A 250 4.50 -0.23 -12.39
C GLU A 250 5.81 -1.01 -12.24
N LEU A 251 5.94 -1.74 -11.14
CA LEU A 251 7.08 -2.60 -10.83
C LEU A 251 6.62 -4.00 -10.42
N SER A 252 7.45 -5.02 -10.56
CA SER A 252 7.21 -6.40 -10.13
C SER A 252 8.34 -6.93 -9.25
N VAL A 253 8.45 -6.38 -8.03
CA VAL A 253 9.52 -6.69 -7.09
C VAL A 253 9.35 -8.08 -6.48
N GLY A 254 10.31 -8.99 -6.70
CA GLY A 254 10.25 -10.36 -6.14
C GLY A 254 9.02 -11.16 -6.61
N GLY A 255 8.54 -10.90 -7.83
CA GLY A 255 7.32 -11.50 -8.39
C GLY A 255 6.01 -10.89 -7.86
N ARG A 256 6.08 -9.84 -7.04
CA ARG A 256 4.91 -9.13 -6.51
C ARG A 256 4.69 -7.83 -7.27
N PRO A 257 3.49 -7.61 -7.85
CA PRO A 257 3.18 -6.35 -8.49
C PRO A 257 3.10 -5.23 -7.44
N VAL A 258 3.87 -4.17 -7.66
CA VAL A 258 3.87 -2.94 -6.89
C VAL A 258 3.57 -1.79 -7.84
N ASP A 259 2.61 -0.96 -7.45
CA ASP A 259 2.23 0.21 -8.20
C ASP A 259 2.60 1.48 -7.44
N LEU A 260 3.36 2.37 -8.06
CA LEU A 260 3.70 3.67 -7.46
C LEU A 260 2.90 4.76 -8.15
N ARG A 261 2.04 5.46 -7.41
CA ARG A 261 1.38 6.67 -7.91
C ARG A 261 2.26 7.87 -7.59
N VAL A 262 2.65 8.60 -8.63
CA VAL A 262 3.61 9.70 -8.54
C VAL A 262 2.86 11.02 -8.69
N ALA A 263 3.04 11.93 -7.73
CA ALA A 263 2.56 13.31 -7.83
C ALA A 263 3.75 14.25 -7.71
N VAL A 264 3.89 15.19 -8.65
CA VAL A 264 4.92 16.22 -8.67
C VAL A 264 4.24 17.59 -8.56
N LEU A 265 4.69 18.40 -7.61
CA LEU A 265 4.13 19.72 -7.33
C LEU A 265 5.24 20.79 -7.37
N PRO A 266 5.07 21.89 -8.13
CA PRO A 266 6.00 23.02 -8.07
C PRO A 266 5.91 23.73 -6.71
N THR A 267 7.06 24.03 -6.11
CA THR A 267 7.20 24.79 -4.86
C THR A 267 8.17 25.96 -5.04
N ILE A 268 8.32 26.81 -4.02
CA ILE A 268 9.23 27.96 -4.05
C ILE A 268 10.72 27.59 -4.19
N PHE A 269 11.11 26.36 -3.83
CA PHE A 269 12.52 25.91 -3.85
C PHE A 269 12.80 24.83 -4.91
N GLY A 270 11.82 24.54 -5.78
CA GLY A 270 11.90 23.48 -6.78
C GLY A 270 10.66 22.59 -6.73
N GLU A 271 10.72 21.43 -7.37
CA GLU A 271 9.60 20.49 -7.43
C GLU A 271 9.64 19.53 -6.24
N SER A 272 8.54 19.44 -5.51
CA SER A 272 8.29 18.37 -4.55
C SER A 272 7.69 17.17 -5.26
N CYS A 273 8.08 15.96 -4.89
CA CYS A 273 7.48 14.73 -5.40
C CYS A 273 7.07 13.82 -4.25
N VAL A 274 5.87 13.25 -4.37
CA VAL A 274 5.39 12.19 -3.48
C VAL A 274 5.07 10.97 -4.33
N MET A 275 5.51 9.80 -3.88
CA MET A 275 5.12 8.51 -4.45
C MET A 275 4.33 7.71 -3.44
N ARG A 276 3.08 7.36 -3.74
CA ARG A 276 2.30 6.42 -2.94
C ARG A 276 2.60 5.00 -3.39
N VAL A 277 3.05 4.16 -2.46
CA VAL A 277 3.37 2.75 -2.70
C VAL A 277 2.10 1.92 -2.51
N LEU A 278 1.59 1.35 -3.61
CA LEU A 278 0.48 0.41 -3.61
C LEU A 278 1.02 -0.98 -3.87
N ASP A 279 1.30 -1.72 -2.79
CA ASP A 279 1.61 -3.14 -2.88
C ASP A 279 0.30 -3.91 -3.17
N ARG A 280 0.17 -4.40 -4.41
CA ARG A 280 -1.02 -5.16 -4.86
C ARG A 280 -1.03 -6.59 -4.32
N SER A 281 0.04 -7.03 -3.67
CA SER A 281 0.24 -8.44 -3.35
C SER A 281 -0.19 -8.87 -1.95
N ASN A 282 -0.84 -8.02 -1.15
CA ASN A 282 -1.07 -8.36 0.26
C ASN A 282 -2.14 -7.56 1.00
N VAL A 283 -3.32 -7.35 0.40
CA VAL A 283 -4.49 -7.17 1.26
C VAL A 283 -5.10 -8.54 1.49
N GLU A 284 -4.78 -9.16 2.64
CA GLU A 284 -5.65 -10.20 3.18
C GLU A 284 -6.99 -9.52 3.47
N LEU A 285 -7.91 -9.61 2.50
CA LEU A 285 -9.29 -9.15 2.60
C LEU A 285 -10.09 -10.11 3.48
N ASP A 286 -9.60 -10.32 4.69
CA ASP A 286 -10.17 -11.20 5.69
C ASP A 286 -10.69 -10.31 6.83
N LEU A 287 -12.01 -10.29 6.98
CA LEU A 287 -12.69 -9.47 7.97
C LEU A 287 -12.27 -9.85 9.40
N ASP A 288 -11.90 -11.12 9.64
CA ASP A 288 -11.41 -11.60 10.93
C ASP A 288 -10.01 -11.05 11.28
N ARG A 289 -9.28 -10.49 10.29
CA ARG A 289 -7.93 -9.89 10.48
C ARG A 289 -7.91 -8.38 10.52
N ILE A 290 -9.04 -7.72 10.30
CA ILE A 290 -9.17 -6.25 10.29
C ILE A 290 -8.92 -5.65 11.69
N GLY A 291 -9.13 -6.44 12.76
CA GLY A 291 -8.85 -6.04 14.14
C GLY A 291 -10.09 -5.68 14.95
N PHE A 292 -11.29 -6.04 14.47
CA PHE A 292 -12.49 -6.01 15.30
C PHE A 292 -12.34 -6.93 16.51
N ARG A 293 -12.90 -6.52 17.65
CA ARG A 293 -13.15 -7.44 18.76
C ARG A 293 -14.31 -8.38 18.42
N ASP A 294 -14.40 -9.52 19.08
CA ASP A 294 -15.39 -10.56 18.75
C ASP A 294 -16.84 -10.02 18.68
N ASP A 295 -17.22 -9.19 19.65
CA ASP A 295 -18.56 -8.58 19.73
C ASP A 295 -18.78 -7.46 18.69
N GLU A 296 -17.73 -6.70 18.37
CA GLU A 296 -17.78 -5.70 17.29
C GLU A 296 -17.88 -6.36 15.92
N LEU A 297 -17.16 -7.47 15.73
CA LEU A 297 -17.16 -8.25 14.50
C LEU A 297 -18.52 -8.89 14.26
N GLU A 298 -19.15 -9.45 15.30
CA GLU A 298 -20.51 -9.97 15.22
C GLU A 298 -21.50 -8.86 14.85
N THR A 299 -21.38 -7.70 15.50
CA THR A 299 -22.21 -6.53 15.21
C THR A 299 -22.03 -6.07 13.76
N PHE A 300 -20.79 -5.92 13.29
CA PHE A 300 -20.50 -5.48 11.92
C PHE A 300 -20.98 -6.49 10.88
N ARG A 301 -20.77 -7.79 11.12
CA ARG A 301 -21.32 -8.88 10.28
C ARG A 301 -22.84 -8.83 10.21
N SER A 302 -23.52 -8.48 11.30
CA SER A 302 -24.97 -8.32 11.29
C SER A 302 -25.43 -7.15 10.41
N LEU A 303 -24.69 -6.04 10.40
CA LEU A 303 -24.99 -4.85 9.59
C LEU A 303 -24.81 -5.12 8.10
N ILE A 304 -23.67 -5.71 7.70
CA ILE A 304 -23.35 -5.94 6.28
C ILE A 304 -24.13 -7.10 5.65
N ARG A 305 -24.87 -7.89 6.45
CA ARG A 305 -25.75 -8.97 5.96
C ARG A 305 -27.22 -8.57 5.91
N LYS A 306 -27.55 -7.32 6.22
CA LYS A 306 -28.92 -6.81 6.05
C LYS A 306 -29.32 -6.84 4.57
N PRO A 307 -30.59 -7.11 4.26
CA PRO A 307 -31.07 -7.18 2.88
C PRO A 307 -30.98 -5.82 2.17
N ASN A 308 -31.17 -4.74 2.93
CA ASN A 308 -31.05 -3.38 2.45
C ASN A 308 -30.71 -2.46 3.62
N GLY A 309 -30.27 -1.23 3.32
CA GLY A 309 -29.83 -0.27 4.31
C GLY A 309 -28.54 0.43 3.91
N ILE A 310 -28.14 1.43 4.67
CA ILE A 310 -26.85 2.13 4.51
C ILE A 310 -26.00 1.82 5.73
N VAL A 311 -24.79 1.30 5.49
CA VAL A 311 -23.74 1.17 6.50
C VAL A 311 -22.61 2.12 6.13
N VAL A 312 -22.28 3.02 7.06
CA VAL A 312 -21.27 4.05 6.84
C VAL A 312 -20.01 3.72 7.64
N VAL A 313 -18.86 3.69 6.98
CA VAL A 313 -17.56 3.65 7.66
C VAL A 313 -16.94 5.05 7.64
N THR A 314 -16.64 5.62 8.79
CA THR A 314 -16.17 7.01 8.90
C THR A 314 -14.81 7.13 9.58
N GLY A 315 -14.10 8.22 9.29
CA GLY A 315 -12.80 8.54 9.84
C GLY A 315 -11.97 9.38 8.86
N PRO A 316 -10.81 9.91 9.27
CA PRO A 316 -9.96 10.72 8.42
C PRO A 316 -9.30 9.88 7.30
N THR A 317 -8.58 10.56 6.41
CA THR A 317 -7.72 9.90 5.43
C THR A 317 -6.70 8.99 6.13
N GLY A 318 -6.51 7.78 5.59
CA GLY A 318 -5.55 6.82 6.15
C GLY A 318 -6.04 6.06 7.39
N SER A 319 -7.30 6.19 7.80
CA SER A 319 -7.87 5.42 8.92
C SER A 319 -8.22 3.96 8.60
N GLY A 320 -8.01 3.52 7.34
CA GLY A 320 -8.26 2.13 6.93
C GLY A 320 -9.70 1.82 6.49
N LYS A 321 -10.55 2.83 6.23
CA LYS A 321 -11.96 2.65 5.81
C LYS A 321 -12.11 1.73 4.60
N THR A 322 -11.35 2.01 3.55
CA THR A 322 -11.37 1.24 2.29
C THR A 322 -10.96 -0.21 2.53
N THR A 323 -9.96 -0.46 3.38
CA THR A 323 -9.53 -1.82 3.77
C THR A 323 -10.66 -2.59 4.46
N THR A 324 -11.36 -1.96 5.41
CA THR A 324 -12.49 -2.56 6.12
C THR A 324 -13.65 -2.86 5.18
N LEU A 325 -13.99 -1.91 4.30
CA LEU A 325 -15.09 -2.08 3.34
C LEU A 325 -14.79 -3.16 2.30
N TYR A 326 -13.56 -3.23 1.80
CA TYR A 326 -13.19 -4.28 0.87
C TYR A 326 -13.14 -5.66 1.53
N ALA A 327 -12.72 -5.78 2.80
CA ALA A 327 -12.81 -7.04 3.53
C ALA A 327 -14.28 -7.47 3.73
N ALA A 328 -15.18 -6.52 4.00
CA ALA A 328 -16.61 -6.79 4.04
C ALA A 328 -17.16 -7.27 2.68
N LEU A 329 -16.79 -6.59 1.60
CA LEU A 329 -17.21 -7.00 0.25
C LEU A 329 -16.65 -8.36 -0.15
N ALA A 330 -15.41 -8.68 0.21
CA ALA A 330 -14.82 -9.99 -0.02
C ALA A 330 -15.58 -11.10 0.72
N GLU A 331 -16.04 -10.87 1.96
CA GLU A 331 -16.89 -11.83 2.71
C GLU A 331 -18.26 -12.03 2.03
N LEU A 332 -18.80 -10.99 1.40
CA LEU A 332 -20.10 -10.97 0.73
C LEU A 332 -20.06 -11.43 -0.74
N ASN A 333 -18.86 -11.53 -1.31
CA ASN A 333 -18.61 -11.88 -2.71
C ASN A 333 -18.94 -13.36 -2.97
N ARG A 334 -20.19 -13.61 -3.31
CA ARG A 334 -20.73 -14.93 -3.64
C ARG A 334 -21.33 -14.89 -5.04
N ILE A 335 -21.40 -16.05 -5.67
CA ILE A 335 -21.94 -16.17 -7.03
C ILE A 335 -23.39 -15.70 -7.16
N GLU A 336 -24.15 -15.72 -6.05
CA GLU A 336 -25.54 -15.27 -6.01
C GLU A 336 -25.70 -13.76 -5.79
N THR A 337 -24.61 -13.02 -5.49
CA THR A 337 -24.66 -11.61 -5.11
C THR A 337 -23.95 -10.76 -6.15
N LYS A 338 -24.65 -9.80 -6.76
CA LYS A 338 -24.05 -8.81 -7.65
C LYS A 338 -23.61 -7.58 -6.88
N ILE A 339 -22.30 -7.34 -6.87
CA ILE A 339 -21.67 -6.21 -6.18
C ILE A 339 -21.14 -5.20 -7.20
N LEU A 340 -21.57 -3.94 -7.08
CA LEU A 340 -21.10 -2.82 -7.91
C LEU A 340 -20.43 -1.77 -7.02
N THR A 341 -19.28 -1.23 -7.43
CA THR A 341 -18.57 -0.19 -6.67
C THR A 341 -18.32 1.04 -7.53
N ALA A 342 -18.48 2.23 -6.96
CA ALA A 342 -18.05 3.49 -7.56
C ALA A 342 -16.94 4.08 -6.67
N GLU A 343 -15.75 4.31 -7.21
CA GLU A 343 -14.54 4.59 -6.43
C GLU A 343 -13.65 5.66 -7.08
N ASP A 344 -12.90 6.41 -6.28
CA ASP A 344 -12.05 7.51 -6.77
C ASP A 344 -10.68 7.54 -6.05
N PRO A 345 -9.66 6.83 -6.58
CA PRO A 345 -9.72 5.79 -7.62
C PRO A 345 -9.99 4.39 -7.03
N VAL A 346 -10.04 3.37 -7.89
CA VAL A 346 -10.02 1.96 -7.44
C VAL A 346 -8.61 1.65 -6.90
N GLU A 347 -8.50 1.17 -5.66
CA GLU A 347 -7.20 0.90 -5.03
C GLU A 347 -6.64 -0.46 -5.44
N TYR A 348 -7.50 -1.47 -5.56
CA TYR A 348 -7.16 -2.79 -6.06
C TYR A 348 -8.36 -3.48 -6.71
N ASP A 349 -8.03 -4.35 -7.66
CA ASP A 349 -8.99 -5.19 -8.37
C ASP A 349 -9.35 -6.40 -7.49
N ILE A 350 -10.63 -6.55 -7.18
CA ILE A 350 -11.19 -7.66 -6.40
C ILE A 350 -12.00 -8.53 -7.36
N ASP A 351 -11.47 -9.72 -7.63
CA ASP A 351 -12.13 -10.69 -8.50
C ASP A 351 -13.58 -10.95 -8.03
N GLY A 352 -14.52 -10.93 -8.97
CA GLY A 352 -15.96 -11.08 -8.71
C GLY A 352 -16.74 -9.78 -8.48
N LEU A 353 -16.07 -8.65 -8.26
CA LEU A 353 -16.73 -7.34 -8.14
C LEU A 353 -16.72 -6.58 -9.48
N CYS A 354 -17.75 -5.77 -9.73
CA CYS A 354 -17.73 -4.81 -10.84
C CYS A 354 -17.34 -3.42 -10.31
N GLN A 355 -16.05 -3.09 -10.40
CA GLN A 355 -15.51 -1.84 -9.87
C GLN A 355 -15.45 -0.74 -10.94
N CYS A 356 -16.13 0.38 -10.68
CA CYS A 356 -16.15 1.55 -11.56
C CYS A 356 -15.32 2.69 -10.96
N GLN A 357 -14.26 3.07 -11.65
CA GLN A 357 -13.48 4.25 -11.28
C GLN A 357 -14.17 5.53 -11.78
N VAL A 358 -14.31 6.52 -10.89
CA VAL A 358 -14.75 7.87 -11.21
C VAL A 358 -13.78 8.50 -12.22
N ASN A 359 -14.33 9.22 -13.18
CA ASN A 359 -13.54 9.95 -14.19
C ASN A 359 -14.25 11.27 -14.49
N GLU A 360 -13.79 12.33 -13.83
CA GLU A 360 -14.38 13.67 -13.97
C GLU A 360 -14.19 14.25 -15.38
N ASP A 361 -13.10 13.93 -16.07
CA ASP A 361 -12.79 14.45 -17.42
C ASP A 361 -13.86 14.07 -18.47
N VAL A 362 -14.48 12.90 -18.29
CA VAL A 362 -15.59 12.42 -19.15
C VAL A 362 -16.95 12.56 -18.48
N GLY A 363 -17.01 13.20 -17.30
CA GLY A 363 -18.22 13.42 -16.52
C GLY A 363 -18.81 12.14 -15.91
N LEU A 364 -17.99 11.13 -15.63
CA LEU A 364 -18.37 9.92 -14.90
C LEU A 364 -18.18 10.13 -13.39
N THR A 365 -19.11 10.83 -12.75
CA THR A 365 -19.10 11.15 -11.30
C THR A 365 -19.72 10.04 -10.46
N PHE A 366 -19.53 10.08 -9.13
CA PHE A 366 -20.19 9.17 -8.17
C PHE A 366 -21.71 9.10 -8.42
N ALA A 367 -22.40 10.24 -8.40
CA ALA A 367 -23.84 10.31 -8.65
C ALA A 367 -24.26 9.66 -9.99
N ARG A 368 -23.44 9.80 -11.05
CA ARG A 368 -23.73 9.18 -12.35
C ARG A 368 -23.51 7.66 -12.35
N CYS A 369 -22.48 7.17 -11.67
CA CYS A 369 -22.27 5.74 -11.46
C CYS A 369 -23.44 5.13 -10.68
N LEU A 370 -23.80 5.72 -9.53
CA LEU A 370 -24.89 5.22 -8.68
C LEU A 370 -26.23 5.16 -9.42
N ARG A 371 -26.58 6.20 -10.20
CA ARG A 371 -27.79 6.17 -11.04
C ARG A 371 -27.76 5.04 -12.06
N SER A 372 -26.58 4.67 -12.55
CA SER A 372 -26.42 3.59 -13.52
C SER A 372 -26.49 2.22 -12.85
N PHE A 373 -25.99 2.09 -11.62
CA PHE A 373 -26.08 0.87 -10.82
C PHE A 373 -27.52 0.45 -10.58
N LEU A 374 -28.44 1.38 -10.32
CA LEU A 374 -29.87 1.06 -10.17
C LEU A 374 -30.53 0.43 -11.41
N ARG A 375 -29.86 0.42 -12.57
CA ARG A 375 -30.32 -0.27 -13.79
C ARG A 375 -29.51 -1.51 -14.12
N GLN A 376 -28.61 -1.91 -13.23
CA GLN A 376 -27.71 -3.06 -13.39
C GLN A 376 -28.11 -4.23 -12.50
N ASP A 377 -29.27 -4.19 -11.83
CA ASP A 377 -29.74 -5.25 -10.94
C ASP A 377 -28.72 -5.65 -9.85
N PRO A 378 -28.16 -4.69 -9.07
CA PRO A 378 -27.23 -5.00 -8.00
C PRO A 378 -27.97 -5.50 -6.76
N ASP A 379 -27.28 -6.26 -5.91
CA ASP A 379 -27.71 -6.52 -4.53
C ASP A 379 -27.01 -5.55 -3.57
N ILE A 380 -25.72 -5.31 -3.81
CA ILE A 380 -24.87 -4.49 -2.95
C ILE A 380 -24.17 -3.41 -3.77
N ILE A 381 -24.19 -2.19 -3.25
CA ILE A 381 -23.55 -1.02 -3.85
C ILE A 381 -22.52 -0.46 -2.88
N LEU A 382 -21.27 -0.33 -3.31
CA LEU A 382 -20.27 0.48 -2.61
C LEU A 382 -20.17 1.86 -3.27
N VAL A 383 -20.31 2.90 -2.47
CA VAL A 383 -20.02 4.28 -2.85
C VAL A 383 -18.74 4.68 -2.12
N GLY A 384 -17.68 5.00 -2.86
CA GLY A 384 -16.36 5.29 -2.27
C GLY A 384 -16.45 6.31 -1.14
N GLU A 385 -17.22 7.37 -1.35
CA GLU A 385 -17.58 8.33 -0.31
C GLU A 385 -18.81 9.17 -0.69
N ILE A 386 -19.50 9.70 0.33
CA ILE A 386 -20.59 10.69 0.16
C ILE A 386 -20.02 12.08 0.45
N ARG A 387 -19.69 12.83 -0.60
CA ARG A 387 -19.17 14.22 -0.48
C ARG A 387 -20.26 15.28 -0.60
N ASP A 388 -21.33 15.00 -1.33
CA ASP A 388 -22.38 15.94 -1.71
C ASP A 388 -23.79 15.38 -1.49
N LEU A 389 -24.77 16.29 -1.50
CA LEU A 389 -26.18 15.98 -1.32
C LEU A 389 -26.72 15.06 -2.42
N GLU A 390 -26.29 15.25 -3.66
CA GLU A 390 -26.79 14.49 -4.80
C GLU A 390 -26.47 13.00 -4.65
N THR A 391 -25.22 12.69 -4.31
CA THR A 391 -24.73 11.33 -4.05
C THR A 391 -25.44 10.73 -2.84
N ALA A 392 -25.61 11.51 -1.75
CA ALA A 392 -26.33 11.08 -0.55
C ALA A 392 -27.79 10.69 -0.86
N GLN A 393 -28.49 11.54 -1.63
CA GLN A 393 -29.89 11.29 -2.02
C GLN A 393 -30.03 10.01 -2.83
N ILE A 394 -29.12 9.76 -3.78
CA ILE A 394 -29.18 8.55 -4.61
C ILE A 394 -28.86 7.30 -3.77
N ALA A 395 -27.91 7.37 -2.85
CA ALA A 395 -27.61 6.28 -1.91
C ALA A 395 -28.83 5.93 -1.03
N VAL A 396 -29.54 6.93 -0.53
CA VAL A 396 -30.81 6.75 0.20
C VAL A 396 -31.87 6.11 -0.67
N GLN A 397 -32.05 6.57 -1.92
CA GLN A 397 -33.01 5.95 -2.84
C GLN A 397 -32.65 4.49 -3.17
N ALA A 398 -31.36 4.19 -3.34
CA ALA A 398 -30.90 2.82 -3.53
C ALA A 398 -31.27 1.94 -2.32
N SER A 399 -30.98 2.42 -1.11
CA SER A 399 -31.34 1.71 0.13
C SER A 399 -32.84 1.45 0.28
N LEU A 400 -33.68 2.47 0.01
CA LEU A 400 -35.14 2.36 0.06
C LEU A 400 -35.72 1.41 -1.01
N THR A 401 -34.99 1.18 -2.09
CA THR A 401 -35.40 0.28 -3.18
C THR A 401 -34.88 -1.15 -3.01
N GLY A 402 -34.35 -1.49 -1.82
CA GLY A 402 -33.99 -2.86 -1.46
C GLY A 402 -32.52 -3.21 -1.64
N HIS A 403 -31.63 -2.23 -1.75
CA HIS A 403 -30.19 -2.46 -1.90
C HIS A 403 -29.46 -2.24 -0.58
N LEU A 404 -28.43 -3.04 -0.31
CA LEU A 404 -27.44 -2.71 0.72
C LEU A 404 -26.43 -1.73 0.14
N VAL A 405 -26.26 -0.59 0.79
CA VAL A 405 -25.30 0.44 0.40
C VAL A 405 -24.21 0.56 1.46
N LEU A 406 -22.97 0.34 1.05
CA LEU A 406 -21.80 0.62 1.86
C LEU A 406 -21.21 1.96 1.39
N SER A 407 -20.80 2.81 2.32
CA SER A 407 -20.17 4.09 1.97
C SER A 407 -19.20 4.58 3.02
N THR A 408 -18.40 5.58 2.66
CA THR A 408 -17.59 6.32 3.63
C THR A 408 -18.02 7.78 3.83
N LEU A 409 -17.66 8.31 5.00
CA LEU A 409 -17.65 9.72 5.34
C LEU A 409 -16.31 10.08 6.01
N HIS A 410 -16.03 11.38 6.13
CA HIS A 410 -14.87 11.90 6.87
C HIS A 410 -15.35 12.69 8.09
N THR A 411 -15.86 11.98 9.10
CA THR A 411 -16.18 12.55 10.42
C THR A 411 -15.27 11.98 11.49
N ASN A 412 -15.21 12.68 12.63
CA ASN A 412 -14.32 12.28 13.71
C ASN A 412 -14.83 11.06 14.50
N ASP A 413 -16.14 10.95 14.65
CA ASP A 413 -16.82 9.88 15.39
C ASP A 413 -18.10 9.43 14.65
N ALA A 414 -18.75 8.39 15.15
CA ALA A 414 -19.92 7.80 14.54
C ALA A 414 -21.17 8.69 14.67
N PRO A 415 -21.52 9.27 15.84
CA PRO A 415 -22.65 10.18 15.97
C PRO A 415 -22.58 11.40 15.03
N SER A 416 -21.40 12.00 14.84
CA SER A 416 -21.20 13.15 13.96
C SER A 416 -21.47 12.85 12.49
N SER A 417 -21.43 11.57 12.07
CA SER A 417 -21.81 11.19 10.70
C SER A 417 -23.28 11.50 10.40
N ILE A 418 -24.17 11.35 11.39
CA ILE A 418 -25.59 11.66 11.21
C ILE A 418 -25.77 13.15 11.00
N ILE A 419 -25.15 13.96 11.86
CA ILE A 419 -25.20 15.43 11.75
C ILE A 419 -24.60 15.90 10.42
N ARG A 420 -23.48 15.30 9.99
CA ARG A 420 -22.86 15.62 8.70
C ARG A 420 -23.80 15.39 7.52
N LEU A 421 -24.60 14.32 7.54
CA LEU A 421 -25.58 14.06 6.49
C LEU A 421 -26.73 15.08 6.53
N VAL A 422 -27.20 15.46 7.72
CA VAL A 422 -28.18 16.54 7.89
C VAL A 422 -27.64 17.87 7.36
N ASP A 423 -26.39 18.21 7.68
CA ASP A 423 -25.71 19.43 7.21
C ASP A 423 -25.52 19.46 5.68
N LEU A 424 -25.37 18.30 5.04
CA LEU A 424 -25.38 18.19 3.58
C LEU A 424 -26.77 18.49 2.97
N GLY A 425 -27.82 18.49 3.78
CA GLY A 425 -29.20 18.73 3.36
C GLY A 425 -30.07 17.47 3.30
N MET A 426 -29.65 16.37 3.93
CA MET A 426 -30.50 15.18 4.04
C MET A 426 -31.57 15.38 5.11
N GLU A 427 -32.81 15.07 4.75
CA GLU A 427 -33.93 15.08 5.68
C GLU A 427 -33.77 13.99 6.76
N PRO A 428 -33.90 14.32 8.07
CA PRO A 428 -33.70 13.35 9.16
C PRO A 428 -34.54 12.08 9.02
N PHE A 429 -35.78 12.18 8.54
CA PHE A 429 -36.66 11.02 8.36
C PHE A 429 -36.13 10.01 7.32
N LEU A 430 -35.37 10.48 6.31
CA LEU A 430 -34.75 9.59 5.33
C LEU A 430 -33.57 8.86 5.95
N LEU A 431 -32.79 9.53 6.78
CA LEU A 431 -31.65 8.94 7.48
C LEU A 431 -32.11 7.84 8.44
N THR A 432 -33.19 8.08 9.20
CA THR A 432 -33.74 7.07 10.11
C THR A 432 -34.37 5.89 9.39
N ALA A 433 -34.89 6.09 8.18
CA ALA A 433 -35.43 5.01 7.36
C ALA A 433 -34.36 4.17 6.65
N THR A 434 -33.13 4.67 6.50
CA THR A 434 -32.13 4.04 5.63
C THR A 434 -30.82 3.68 6.30
N ILE A 435 -30.34 4.42 7.31
CA ILE A 435 -29.07 4.12 7.97
C ILE A 435 -29.28 3.01 8.99
N GLU A 436 -28.48 1.95 8.87
CA GLU A 436 -28.52 0.80 9.77
C GLU A 436 -27.42 0.87 10.82
N GLY A 437 -26.26 1.43 10.47
CA GLY A 437 -25.18 1.65 11.42
C GLY A 437 -24.06 2.52 10.85
N VAL A 438 -23.30 3.10 11.78
CA VAL A 438 -22.10 3.89 11.48
C VAL A 438 -20.94 3.30 12.26
N VAL A 439 -19.83 3.05 11.57
CA VAL A 439 -18.59 2.53 12.13
C VAL A 439 -17.52 3.60 12.01
N ALA A 440 -17.16 4.26 13.10
CA ALA A 440 -15.99 5.12 13.12
C ALA A 440 -14.72 4.29 13.33
N GLN A 441 -13.66 4.65 12.63
CA GLN A 441 -12.41 3.90 12.61
C GLN A 441 -11.20 4.83 12.72
N ARG A 442 -10.17 4.36 13.44
CA ARG A 442 -8.81 4.92 13.47
C ARG A 442 -7.79 3.79 13.38
N LEU A 443 -6.56 4.13 12.96
CA LEU A 443 -5.42 3.23 13.06
C LEU A 443 -4.46 3.75 14.12
N VAL A 444 -4.14 2.91 15.09
CA VAL A 444 -3.07 3.15 16.06
C VAL A 444 -1.88 2.26 15.76
N ARG A 445 -0.66 2.73 16.02
CA ARG A 445 0.54 1.90 15.89
C ARG A 445 0.58 0.85 16.99
N LYS A 446 1.10 -0.33 16.64
CA LYS A 446 1.28 -1.42 17.58
C LYS A 446 2.64 -1.33 18.24
N VAL A 447 2.69 -1.42 19.57
CA VAL A 447 3.94 -1.55 20.31
C VAL A 447 4.67 -2.80 19.81
N ASP A 448 5.97 -2.68 19.55
CA ASP A 448 6.81 -3.81 19.12
C ASP A 448 6.85 -4.86 20.24
N GLN A 449 6.22 -6.01 19.98
CA GLN A 449 6.08 -7.06 20.98
C GLN A 449 7.41 -7.69 21.39
N ASN A 450 8.45 -7.57 20.54
CA ASN A 450 9.80 -8.06 20.85
C ASN A 450 10.63 -7.03 21.63
N HIS A 451 10.27 -5.75 21.57
CA HIS A 451 11.00 -4.64 22.16
C HIS A 451 10.04 -3.72 22.91
N LYS A 452 9.54 -4.19 24.06
CA LYS A 452 8.66 -3.43 24.94
C LYS A 452 9.02 -3.63 26.40
N GLU A 453 8.68 -2.64 27.22
CA GLU A 453 8.79 -2.74 28.67
C GLU A 453 7.49 -2.32 29.35
N GLU A 454 7.23 -2.92 30.51
CA GLU A 454 6.14 -2.53 31.40
C GLU A 454 6.54 -1.26 32.15
N TYR A 455 5.64 -0.28 32.24
CA TYR A 455 5.87 0.96 32.96
C TYR A 455 4.65 1.40 33.76
N ASP A 456 4.86 2.25 34.77
CA ASP A 456 3.79 2.91 35.52
C ASP A 456 3.50 4.27 34.85
N PRO A 457 2.29 4.50 34.31
CA PRO A 457 1.96 5.77 33.68
C PRO A 457 1.94 6.91 34.69
N THR A 458 2.33 8.09 34.22
CA THR A 458 2.29 9.34 34.98
C THR A 458 0.85 9.80 35.22
N ASP A 459 0.64 10.67 36.23
CA ASP A 459 -0.69 11.24 36.48
C ASP A 459 -1.19 12.10 35.29
N GLU A 460 -0.28 12.67 34.51
CA GLU A 460 -0.58 13.43 33.28
C GLU A 460 -1.11 12.51 32.18
N GLU A 461 -0.40 11.41 31.88
CA GLU A 461 -0.86 10.39 30.93
C GLU A 461 -2.24 9.82 31.30
N LEU A 462 -2.48 9.58 32.59
CA LEU A 462 -3.77 9.10 33.08
C LEU A 462 -4.88 10.16 32.91
N MET A 463 -4.55 11.44 33.14
CA MET A 463 -5.49 12.55 32.95
C MET A 463 -5.86 12.73 31.47
N GLU A 464 -4.90 12.61 30.55
CA GLU A 464 -5.15 12.65 29.10
C GLU A 464 -6.02 11.49 28.60
N LEU A 465 -5.95 10.33 29.26
CA LEU A 465 -6.82 9.20 28.99
C LEU A 465 -8.18 9.30 29.69
N GLN A 466 -8.36 10.24 30.62
CA GLN A 466 -9.50 10.28 31.55
C GLN A 466 -9.66 8.98 32.36
N VAL A 467 -8.55 8.32 32.69
CA VAL A 467 -8.54 7.08 33.48
C VAL A 467 -8.06 7.40 34.90
N THR A 468 -8.79 6.94 35.90
CA THR A 468 -8.38 7.10 37.30
C THR A 468 -7.35 6.05 37.72
N ARG A 469 -6.54 6.36 38.74
CA ARG A 469 -5.63 5.36 39.36
C ARG A 469 -6.36 4.14 39.94
N GLU A 470 -7.65 4.27 40.25
CA GLU A 470 -8.46 3.13 40.71
C GLU A 470 -8.78 2.18 39.57
N GLU A 471 -9.19 2.69 38.41
CA GLU A 471 -9.43 1.91 37.19
C GLU A 471 -8.16 1.26 36.65
N MET A 472 -7.00 1.85 36.93
CA MET A 472 -5.69 1.29 36.60
C MET A 472 -5.35 0.03 37.42
N ARG A 473 -5.94 -0.18 38.60
CA ARG A 473 -5.55 -1.30 39.48
C ARG A 473 -5.67 -2.65 38.77
N GLY A 474 -4.53 -3.36 38.68
CA GLY A 474 -4.46 -4.67 38.03
C GLY A 474 -4.33 -4.62 36.50
N ARG A 475 -4.27 -3.43 35.91
CA ARG A 475 -3.93 -3.22 34.50
C ARG A 475 -2.44 -2.97 34.35
N LYS A 476 -1.91 -3.32 33.18
CA LYS A 476 -0.50 -3.14 32.82
C LYS A 476 -0.41 -2.17 31.65
N PHE A 477 0.62 -1.34 31.68
CA PHE A 477 0.94 -0.40 30.61
C PHE A 477 2.28 -0.77 30.01
N TYR A 478 2.39 -0.62 28.70
CA TYR A 478 3.59 -0.96 27.95
C TYR A 478 3.99 0.21 27.07
N ARG A 479 5.30 0.41 26.95
CA ARG A 479 5.88 1.32 25.95
C ARG A 479 6.87 0.57 25.08
N GLY A 480 6.92 0.97 23.81
CA GLY A 480 7.89 0.46 22.85
C GLY A 480 9.29 0.97 23.13
N LEU A 481 10.28 0.10 23.00
CA LEU A 481 11.70 0.47 23.10
C LEU A 481 12.29 0.68 21.70
N PRO A 482 13.10 1.75 21.50
CA PRO A 482 13.82 1.95 20.25
C PRO A 482 14.71 0.76 19.92
N HIS A 483 14.55 0.21 18.72
CA HIS A 483 15.40 -0.86 18.21
C HIS A 483 15.55 -0.72 16.68
N GLU A 484 16.66 -1.19 16.12
CA GLU A 484 16.92 -1.10 14.68
C GLU A 484 15.79 -1.75 13.84
N SER A 485 15.29 -2.91 14.30
CA SER A 485 14.20 -3.65 13.63
C SER A 485 12.83 -2.96 13.66
N ASN A 486 12.70 -1.86 14.40
CA ASN A 486 11.50 -1.03 14.48
C ASN A 486 11.79 0.44 14.10
N HIS A 487 12.90 0.66 13.38
CA HIS A 487 13.35 1.98 12.94
C HIS A 487 13.49 2.97 14.11
N ASN A 488 13.91 2.46 15.28
CA ASN A 488 14.05 3.22 16.53
C ASN A 488 12.76 3.92 17.00
N SER A 489 11.59 3.43 16.56
CA SER A 489 10.31 4.04 16.91
C SER A 489 9.64 3.41 18.12
N GLY A 490 9.97 2.16 18.46
CA GLY A 490 9.25 1.36 19.46
C GLY A 490 7.95 0.71 18.93
N PHE A 491 7.58 0.95 17.67
CA PHE A 491 6.35 0.43 17.07
C PHE A 491 6.62 -0.43 15.84
N LYS A 492 5.74 -1.41 15.60
CA LYS A 492 5.81 -2.26 14.40
C LYS A 492 4.41 -2.66 13.93
N GLY A 493 3.99 -2.10 12.81
CA GLY A 493 2.66 -2.30 12.25
C GLY A 493 1.59 -1.44 12.93
N ARG A 494 0.36 -1.57 12.44
CA ARG A 494 -0.82 -0.86 12.92
C ARG A 494 -1.95 -1.82 13.28
N MET A 495 -2.88 -1.35 14.09
CA MET A 495 -4.16 -2.00 14.34
C MET A 495 -5.27 -0.96 14.27
N ALA A 496 -6.47 -1.41 13.90
CA ALA A 496 -7.64 -0.56 13.93
C ALA A 496 -8.27 -0.55 15.33
N ILE A 497 -8.87 0.59 15.67
CA ILE A 497 -9.80 0.75 16.78
C ILE A 497 -11.12 1.27 16.21
N PHE A 498 -12.23 0.82 16.79
CA PHE A 498 -13.55 1.03 16.22
C PHE A 498 -14.52 1.61 17.24
N GLU A 499 -15.51 2.33 16.72
CA GLU A 499 -16.68 2.79 17.44
C GLU A 499 -17.90 2.49 16.58
N LEU A 500 -18.72 1.52 17.02
CA LEU A 500 -19.83 0.97 16.25
C LEU A 500 -21.17 1.46 16.80
N MET A 501 -21.77 2.41 16.11
CA MET A 501 -23.10 2.92 16.43
C MET A 501 -24.17 2.19 15.62
N HIS A 502 -24.99 1.38 16.29
CA HIS A 502 -26.18 0.79 15.70
C HIS A 502 -27.35 1.77 15.75
N MET A 503 -28.09 1.91 14.65
CA MET A 503 -29.33 2.66 14.65
C MET A 503 -30.42 1.76 15.24
N ASP A 504 -30.90 2.01 16.46
CA ASP A 504 -32.12 1.39 17.01
C ASP A 504 -33.33 2.35 16.98
N ASP A 505 -34.47 1.94 17.52
CA ASP A 505 -35.72 2.73 17.45
C ASP A 505 -35.62 4.04 18.26
N GLU A 506 -34.99 4.00 19.43
CA GLU A 506 -34.79 5.20 20.27
C GLU A 506 -33.79 6.15 19.59
N MET A 507 -32.69 5.62 19.01
CA MET A 507 -31.75 6.41 18.21
C MET A 507 -32.46 7.10 17.04
N ARG A 508 -33.36 6.38 16.33
CA ARG A 508 -34.16 6.96 15.24
C ARG A 508 -35.04 8.10 15.73
N GLU A 509 -35.73 7.91 16.84
CA GLU A 509 -36.58 8.97 17.42
C GLU A 509 -35.74 10.20 17.81
N MET A 510 -34.55 10.00 18.39
CA MET A 510 -33.63 11.08 18.73
C MET A 510 -33.16 11.85 17.50
N VAL A 511 -32.81 11.15 16.42
CA VAL A 511 -32.43 11.78 15.14
C VAL A 511 -33.59 12.56 14.54
N MET A 512 -34.83 12.03 14.58
CA MET A 512 -36.02 12.76 14.12
C MET A 512 -36.30 14.03 14.92
N LYS A 513 -35.91 14.06 16.20
CA LYS A 513 -36.04 15.23 17.08
C LYS A 513 -34.82 16.16 17.04
N GLU A 514 -33.88 15.92 16.12
CA GLU A 514 -32.65 16.71 15.98
C GLU A 514 -31.85 16.79 17.29
N ALA A 515 -31.76 15.67 18.01
CA ALA A 515 -30.98 15.60 19.24
C ALA A 515 -29.49 15.92 18.99
N SER A 516 -28.82 16.48 20.00
CA SER A 516 -27.40 16.81 19.91
C SER A 516 -26.52 15.57 19.80
N THR A 517 -25.34 15.72 19.19
CA THR A 517 -24.33 14.67 19.07
C THR A 517 -24.00 14.00 20.41
N ALA A 518 -23.91 14.80 21.48
CA ALA A 518 -23.66 14.29 22.84
C ALA A 518 -24.78 13.37 23.34
N ALA A 519 -26.05 13.73 23.08
CA ALA A 519 -27.19 12.90 23.45
C ALA A 519 -27.21 11.58 22.66
N LEU A 520 -26.94 11.64 21.34
CA LEU A 520 -26.83 10.45 20.50
C LEU A 520 -25.70 9.53 20.98
N ARG A 521 -24.53 10.10 21.29
CA ARG A 521 -23.37 9.35 21.83
C ARG A 521 -23.72 8.64 23.13
N GLU A 522 -24.33 9.35 24.08
CA GLU A 522 -24.71 8.77 25.38
C GLU A 522 -25.74 7.65 25.23
N HIS A 523 -26.71 7.79 24.32
CA HIS A 523 -27.63 6.70 23.99
C HIS A 523 -26.90 5.49 23.38
N ALA A 524 -26.04 5.71 22.38
CA ALA A 524 -25.27 4.65 21.76
C ALA A 524 -24.40 3.90 22.79
N ARG A 525 -23.74 4.63 23.71
CA ARG A 525 -22.94 4.05 24.80
C ARG A 525 -23.79 3.19 25.73
N ARG A 526 -24.97 3.66 26.15
CA ARG A 526 -25.94 2.85 26.93
C ARG A 526 -26.37 1.57 26.21
N ARG A 527 -26.33 1.54 24.88
CA ARG A 527 -26.67 0.40 24.03
C ARG A 527 -25.47 -0.49 23.69
N GLY A 528 -24.30 -0.23 24.28
CA GLY A 528 -23.10 -1.07 24.15
C GLY A 528 -22.07 -0.57 23.15
N MET A 529 -22.27 0.61 22.54
CA MET A 529 -21.21 1.25 21.76
C MET A 529 -20.05 1.63 22.68
N ARG A 530 -18.83 1.30 22.25
CA ARG A 530 -17.61 1.83 22.85
C ARG A 530 -17.11 2.99 22.00
N THR A 531 -16.67 4.07 22.65
CA THR A 531 -16.04 5.17 21.92
C THR A 531 -14.67 4.76 21.39
N LEU A 532 -14.15 5.48 20.40
CA LEU A 532 -12.80 5.22 19.89
C LEU A 532 -11.75 5.25 21.03
N ARG A 533 -11.91 6.19 21.98
CA ARG A 533 -11.05 6.33 23.15
C ARG A 533 -11.12 5.08 24.04
N GLU A 534 -12.31 4.61 24.36
CA GLU A 534 -12.53 3.39 25.16
C GLU A 534 -11.95 2.13 24.48
N SER A 535 -12.15 2.00 23.16
CA SER A 535 -11.56 0.93 22.36
C SER A 535 -10.02 0.98 22.42
N GLY A 536 -9.44 2.17 22.29
CA GLY A 536 -8.01 2.39 22.44
C GLY A 536 -7.49 2.00 23.82
N ILE A 537 -8.17 2.42 24.89
CA ILE A 537 -7.80 2.10 26.28
C ILE A 537 -7.78 0.59 26.54
N MET A 538 -8.73 -0.19 26.02
CA MET A 538 -8.65 -1.64 26.15
C MET A 538 -7.44 -2.23 25.42
N ALA A 539 -7.09 -1.71 24.24
CA ALA A 539 -5.88 -2.12 23.53
C ALA A 539 -4.59 -1.75 24.30
N LEU A 540 -4.60 -0.65 25.08
CA LEU A 540 -3.51 -0.32 26.00
C LEU A 540 -3.34 -1.38 27.09
N TYR A 541 -4.44 -1.78 27.73
CA TYR A 541 -4.42 -2.77 28.80
C TYR A 541 -3.98 -4.16 28.33
N GLU A 542 -4.16 -4.45 27.04
CA GLU A 542 -3.67 -5.67 26.38
C GLU A 542 -2.19 -5.56 25.94
N GLY A 543 -1.58 -4.38 26.10
CA GLY A 543 -0.19 -4.12 25.70
C GLY A 543 0.02 -4.11 24.18
N LEU A 544 -1.03 -3.76 23.43
CA LEU A 544 -1.00 -3.71 21.97
C LEU A 544 -0.58 -2.34 21.43
N THR A 545 -0.91 -1.26 22.12
CA THR A 545 -0.57 0.12 21.73
C THR A 545 -0.09 0.94 22.95
N SER A 546 0.18 2.24 22.78
CA SER A 546 0.68 3.13 23.83
C SER A 546 -0.26 4.32 24.09
N VAL A 547 -0.12 4.95 25.26
CA VAL A 547 -0.94 6.10 25.67
C VAL A 547 -0.92 7.19 24.59
N ASP A 548 0.29 7.56 24.14
CA ASP A 548 0.48 8.56 23.08
C ASP A 548 -0.31 8.26 21.80
N GLU A 549 -0.38 7.00 21.38
CA GLU A 549 -1.12 6.61 20.17
C GLU A 549 -2.63 6.80 20.35
N VAL A 550 -3.16 6.36 21.48
CA VAL A 550 -4.59 6.51 21.78
C VAL A 550 -4.96 7.97 21.90
N VAL A 551 -4.15 8.76 22.61
CA VAL A 551 -4.37 10.20 22.76
C VAL A 551 -4.29 10.94 21.43
N ARG A 552 -3.31 10.60 20.59
CA ARG A 552 -3.12 11.25 19.28
C ARG A 552 -4.25 10.95 18.29
N GLU A 553 -4.70 9.70 18.22
CA GLU A 553 -5.63 9.26 17.17
C GLU A 553 -7.11 9.45 17.55
N THR A 554 -7.41 9.74 18.81
CA THR A 554 -8.79 9.88 19.30
C THR A 554 -9.02 11.27 19.91
N ILE A 555 -10.27 11.72 19.97
CA ILE A 555 -10.63 13.00 20.59
C ILE A 555 -11.10 12.73 22.03
N LEU A 556 -10.99 13.73 22.90
CA LEU A 556 -11.63 13.68 24.21
C LEU A 556 -13.15 13.75 24.02
N ASP A 557 -13.86 12.83 24.66
CA ASP A 557 -15.32 12.91 24.74
C ASP A 557 -15.65 14.08 25.70
N GLU A 558 -16.27 15.14 25.18
CA GLU A 558 -16.82 16.27 25.96
C GLU A 558 -18.09 15.89 26.72
#